data_AF-A0A3B0W8T2-F1
#
_entry.id   AF-A0A3B0W8T2-F1
#
_cell.length_a   1.000
_cell.length_b   1.000
_cell.length_c   1.000
_cell.angle_alpha   90.00
_cell.angle_beta   90.00
_cell.angle_gamma   90.00
#
_symmetry.space_group_name_H-M   'P 1'
#
loop_
_entity.id
_entity.type
_entity.pdbx_description
1 polymer ?
#
loop_
_entity_poly.entity_id
_entity_poly.type
_entity_poly.pdbx_seq_one_letter_code
_entity_poly.pdbx_strand_id
1 'polypeptide(L)'
;MNGTPLQTLQNIFGYQDFRPHQEEIITGLIQGDDAFVLMPTGGGKSLCYQIPALHRPGVGIVISPLISLMKDQVDALRASGVRAAFYNSSLKSAEARQVLARLHAGELD
;
A
#
# COMPACT_ATOMS: atom_id res chain seq x y z
N MET A 1 -8.90 -1.16 -8.37
CA MET A 1 -9.36 0.19 -8.77
C MET A 1 -9.61 0.24 -10.27
N ASN A 2 -10.51 1.10 -10.75
CA ASN A 2 -10.70 1.32 -12.19
C ASN A 2 -9.71 2.40 -12.66
N GLY A 3 -8.64 2.02 -13.36
CA GLY A 3 -7.64 2.94 -13.92
C GLY A 3 -6.30 2.25 -14.18
N THR A 4 -5.37 2.93 -14.85
CA THR A 4 -3.99 2.46 -15.03
C THR A 4 -3.13 2.74 -13.80
N PRO A 5 -1.99 2.04 -13.60
CA PRO A 5 -1.06 2.34 -12.49
C PRO A 5 -0.62 3.81 -12.47
N LEU A 6 -0.42 4.42 -13.65
CA LEU A 6 -0.07 5.84 -13.78
C LEU A 6 -1.22 6.76 -13.30
N GLN A 7 -2.47 6.44 -13.62
CA GLN A 7 -3.61 7.21 -13.12
C GLN A 7 -3.74 7.10 -11.60
N THR A 8 -3.47 5.93 -11.03
CA THR A 8 -3.40 5.76 -9.57
C THR A 8 -2.29 6.61 -8.95
N LEU A 9 -1.09 6.60 -9.55
CA LEU A 9 0.03 7.44 -9.13
C LEU A 9 -0.37 8.93 -9.08
N GLN A 10 -1.00 9.41 -10.15
CA GLN A 10 -1.42 10.81 -10.28
C GLN A 10 -2.55 11.19 -9.32
N ASN A 11 -3.60 10.38 -9.26
CA ASN A 11 -4.83 10.73 -8.53
C ASN A 11 -4.73 10.51 -7.02
N ILE A 12 -3.95 9.53 -6.56
CA ILE A 12 -3.88 9.14 -5.15
C ILE A 12 -2.61 9.64 -4.49
N PHE A 13 -1.49 9.57 -5.21
CA PHE A 13 -0.17 9.91 -4.67
C PHE A 13 0.34 11.28 -5.14
N GLY A 14 -0.33 11.91 -6.11
CA GLY A 14 -0.03 13.28 -6.56
C GLY A 14 1.26 13.42 -7.37
N TYR A 15 1.84 12.32 -7.87
CA TYR A 15 3.03 12.35 -8.71
C TYR A 15 2.67 12.26 -10.19
N GLN A 16 3.38 13.00 -11.04
CA GLN A 16 3.11 13.06 -12.48
C GLN A 16 3.58 11.80 -13.21
N ASP A 17 4.80 11.35 -12.90
CA ASP A 17 5.49 10.27 -13.60
C ASP A 17 6.17 9.31 -12.62
N PHE A 18 6.33 8.07 -13.05
CA PHE A 18 7.15 7.10 -12.33
C PHE A 18 8.63 7.49 -12.36
N ARG A 19 9.32 7.22 -11.26
CA ARG A 19 10.79 7.23 -11.23
C ARG A 19 11.34 5.99 -11.93
N PRO A 20 12.62 5.99 -12.32
CA PRO A 20 13.25 4.83 -12.95
C PRO A 20 12.97 3.52 -12.19
N HIS A 21 12.68 2.45 -12.94
CA HIS A 21 12.33 1.11 -12.48
C HIS A 21 11.00 0.96 -11.72
N GLN A 22 10.34 2.03 -11.27
CA GLN A 22 9.07 1.87 -10.54
C GLN A 22 7.98 1.23 -11.39
N GLU A 23 7.81 1.69 -12.64
CA GLU A 23 6.79 1.17 -13.54
C GLU A 23 6.99 -0.32 -13.85
N GLU A 24 8.24 -0.72 -14.09
CA GLU A 24 8.63 -2.11 -14.33
C GLU A 24 8.29 -3.00 -13.12
N ILE A 25 8.71 -2.58 -11.92
CA ILE A 25 8.44 -3.30 -10.67
C ILE A 25 6.93 -3.41 -10.41
N ILE A 26 6.21 -2.30 -10.54
CA ILE A 26 4.76 -2.24 -10.31
C ILE A 26 4.02 -3.16 -11.28
N THR A 27 4.40 -3.13 -12.56
CA THR A 27 3.75 -3.94 -13.59
C THR A 27 3.95 -5.43 -13.34
N GLY A 28 5.16 -5.87 -13.01
CA GLY A 28 5.43 -7.28 -12.67
C GLY A 28 4.65 -7.74 -11.43
N LEU A 29 4.63 -6.92 -10.37
CA LEU A 29 3.85 -7.23 -9.16
C LEU A 29 2.34 -7.29 -9.43
N ILE A 30 1.80 -6.44 -10.30
CA ILE A 30 0.40 -6.51 -10.73
C ILE A 30 0.12 -7.82 -11.47
N GLN A 31 1.06 -8.28 -12.30
CA GLN A 31 0.95 -9.56 -13.02
C GLN A 31 1.06 -10.78 -12.11
N GLY A 32 1.66 -10.62 -10.92
CA GLY A 32 1.81 -11.69 -9.92
C GLY A 32 3.20 -12.26 -9.83
N ASP A 33 4.18 -11.59 -10.41
CA ASP A 33 5.59 -11.93 -10.26
C ASP A 33 6.12 -11.51 -8.90
N ASP A 34 7.18 -12.17 -8.46
CA ASP A 34 7.94 -11.78 -7.27
C ASP A 34 9.02 -10.76 -7.65
N ALA A 35 9.32 -9.83 -6.74
CA ALA A 35 10.35 -8.81 -6.95
C ALA A 35 11.26 -8.63 -5.73
N PHE A 36 12.57 -8.55 -5.98
CA PHE A 36 13.54 -8.06 -5.00
C PHE A 36 13.94 -6.63 -5.35
N VAL A 37 13.57 -5.67 -4.47
CA VAL A 37 13.69 -4.24 -4.77
C VAL A 37 14.69 -3.56 -3.85
N LEU A 38 15.88 -3.27 -4.39
CA LEU A 38 16.88 -2.43 -3.74
C LEU A 38 16.75 -0.98 -4.22
N MET A 39 16.41 -0.09 -3.30
CA MET A 39 16.24 1.35 -3.57
C MET A 39 16.62 2.12 -2.31
N PRO A 40 17.24 3.31 -2.44
CA PRO A 40 17.55 4.15 -1.29
C PRO A 40 16.28 4.66 -0.60
N THR A 41 16.41 5.09 0.66
CA THR A 41 15.36 5.85 1.36
C THR A 41 14.94 7.07 0.53
N GLY A 42 13.65 7.35 0.47
CA GLY A 42 13.11 8.42 -0.38
C GLY A 42 13.08 8.08 -1.88
N GLY A 43 13.57 6.90 -2.29
CA GLY A 43 13.52 6.42 -3.68
C GLY A 43 12.13 6.06 -4.18
N GLY A 44 11.11 6.08 -3.32
CA GLY A 44 9.73 5.76 -3.68
C GLY A 44 9.41 4.25 -3.64
N LYS A 45 10.14 3.48 -2.81
CA LYS A 45 9.90 2.04 -2.63
C LYS A 45 8.47 1.70 -2.19
N SER A 46 7.83 2.57 -1.41
CA SER A 46 6.46 2.32 -0.93
C SER A 46 5.44 2.24 -2.05
N LEU A 47 5.58 3.10 -3.07
CA LEU A 47 4.74 3.08 -4.27
C LEU A 47 4.81 1.73 -4.98
N CYS A 48 5.97 1.07 -4.95
CA CYS A 48 6.18 -0.22 -5.59
C CYS A 48 5.32 -1.35 -5.00
N TYR A 49 4.82 -1.25 -3.77
CA TYR A 49 3.88 -2.23 -3.20
C TYR A 49 2.48 -1.65 -2.97
N GLN A 50 2.35 -0.33 -2.75
CA GLN A 50 1.06 0.32 -2.53
C GLN A 50 0.24 0.35 -3.83
N ILE A 51 0.84 0.66 -4.97
CA ILE A 51 0.08 0.69 -6.24
C ILE A 51 -0.39 -0.72 -6.63
N PRO A 52 0.44 -1.77 -6.61
CA PRO A 52 -0.03 -3.13 -6.89
C PRO A 52 -1.16 -3.60 -5.98
N ALA A 53 -1.15 -3.24 -4.69
CA ALA A 53 -2.24 -3.57 -3.76
C ALA A 53 -3.61 -3.04 -4.25
N LEU A 54 -3.63 -1.83 -4.84
CA LEU A 54 -4.85 -1.21 -5.37
C LEU A 54 -5.31 -1.77 -6.73
N HIS A 55 -4.45 -2.52 -7.41
CA HIS A 55 -4.66 -3.05 -8.77
C HIS A 55 -4.92 -4.55 -8.80
N ARG A 56 -4.69 -5.26 -7.69
CA ARG A 56 -4.98 -6.69 -7.56
C ARG A 56 -6.25 -6.90 -6.71
N PRO A 57 -7.01 -7.98 -6.93
CA PRO A 57 -8.08 -8.34 -6.03
C PRO A 57 -7.51 -8.77 -4.67
N GLY A 58 -8.14 -8.36 -3.58
CA GLY A 58 -7.75 -8.71 -2.21
C GLY A 58 -7.22 -7.52 -1.43
N VAL A 59 -6.34 -7.80 -0.46
CA VAL A 59 -5.74 -6.81 0.45
C VAL A 59 -4.23 -6.96 0.44
N GLY A 60 -3.50 -5.86 0.24
CA GLY A 60 -2.04 -5.84 0.35
C GLY A 60 -1.57 -5.96 1.81
N ILE A 61 -0.76 -6.98 2.11
CA ILE A 61 -0.17 -7.14 3.46
C ILE A 61 1.27 -6.61 3.46
N VAL A 62 1.48 -5.49 4.17
CA VAL A 62 2.81 -4.87 4.33
C VAL A 62 3.35 -5.16 5.72
N ILE A 63 4.49 -5.86 5.79
CA ILE A 63 5.18 -6.18 7.04
C ILE A 63 6.30 -5.16 7.24
N SER A 64 6.26 -4.43 8.36
CA SER A 64 7.28 -3.46 8.73
C SER A 64 7.63 -3.62 10.22
N PRO A 65 8.92 -3.56 10.60
CA PRO A 65 9.32 -3.59 12.00
C PRO A 65 9.06 -2.26 12.73
N LEU A 66 8.77 -1.18 12.01
CA LEU A 66 8.66 0.17 12.58
C LEU A 66 7.19 0.59 12.78
N ILE A 67 6.68 0.47 14.01
CA ILE A 67 5.29 0.81 14.35
C ILE A 67 4.95 2.28 14.02
N SER A 68 5.86 3.22 14.30
CA SER A 68 5.65 4.64 13.96
C SER A 68 5.46 4.83 12.46
N LEU A 69 6.30 4.20 11.64
CA LEU A 69 6.20 4.25 10.18
C LEU A 69 4.89 3.61 9.69
N MET A 70 4.44 2.51 10.31
CA MET A 70 3.16 1.90 9.96
C MET A 70 2.00 2.89 10.13
N LYS A 71 1.99 3.64 11.24
CA LYS A 71 0.96 4.65 11.50
C LYS A 71 1.02 5.76 10.46
N ASP A 72 2.19 6.35 10.23
CA ASP A 72 2.36 7.46 9.29
C ASP A 72 1.94 7.06 7.87
N GLN A 73 2.29 5.84 7.41
CA GLN A 73 1.88 5.35 6.10
C GLN A 73 0.38 5.11 5.99
N VAL A 74 -0.25 4.55 7.02
CA VAL A 74 -1.71 4.31 7.03
C VAL A 74 -2.48 5.63 7.06
N ASP A 75 -2.02 6.60 7.86
CA ASP A 75 -2.65 7.92 7.95
C ASP A 75 -2.54 8.65 6.60
N ALA A 76 -1.39 8.60 5.93
CA ALA A 76 -1.21 9.15 4.59
C ALA A 76 -2.12 8.46 3.54
N LEU A 77 -2.20 7.13 3.55
CA LEU A 77 -3.07 6.37 2.63
C LEU A 77 -4.55 6.71 2.84
N ARG A 78 -5.00 6.81 4.09
CA ARG A 78 -6.38 7.20 4.43
C ARG A 78 -6.69 8.62 3.99
N ALA A 79 -5.75 9.55 4.15
CA ALA A 79 -5.90 10.92 3.66
C ALA A 79 -6.07 10.98 2.13
N SER A 80 -5.47 10.04 1.40
CA SER A 80 -5.67 9.87 -0.05
C SER A 80 -6.89 8.99 -0.42
N GLY A 81 -7.75 8.64 0.55
CA GLY A 81 -8.98 7.88 0.31
C GLY A 81 -8.80 6.36 0.20
N VAL A 82 -7.61 5.82 0.46
CA VAL A 82 -7.34 4.38 0.47
C VAL A 82 -7.80 3.76 1.79
N ARG A 83 -8.45 2.60 1.72
CA ARG A 83 -8.96 1.85 2.89
C ARG A 83 -7.85 1.07 3.58
N ALA A 84 -6.87 1.77 4.12
CA ALA A 84 -5.72 1.17 4.82
C ALA A 84 -5.96 0.99 6.33
N ALA A 85 -5.26 0.03 6.93
CA ALA A 85 -5.19 -0.16 8.38
C ALA A 85 -3.82 -0.69 8.80
N PHE A 86 -3.43 -0.47 10.06
CA PHE A 86 -2.29 -1.12 10.67
C PHE A 86 -2.77 -2.11 11.74
N TYR A 87 -1.99 -3.16 11.97
CA TYR A 87 -2.25 -4.15 13.00
C TYR A 87 -0.96 -4.48 13.74
N ASN A 88 -0.90 -4.16 15.03
CA ASN A 88 0.27 -4.43 15.89
C ASN A 88 -0.15 -4.46 17.37
N SER A 89 0.79 -4.79 18.26
CA SER A 89 0.55 -4.97 19.69
C SER A 89 0.25 -3.69 20.50
N SER A 90 0.36 -2.50 19.89
CA SER A 90 0.00 -1.24 20.55
C SER A 90 -1.50 -0.91 20.47
N LEU A 91 -2.25 -1.61 19.61
CA LEU A 91 -3.71 -1.47 19.52
C LEU A 91 -4.40 -2.04 20.76
N LYS A 92 -5.47 -1.38 21.20
CA LYS A 92 -6.39 -1.98 22.18
C LYS A 92 -7.12 -3.16 21.53
N SER A 93 -7.52 -4.15 22.33
CA SER A 93 -8.17 -5.37 21.82
C SER A 93 -9.42 -5.09 20.97
N ALA A 94 -10.17 -4.03 21.28
CA ALA A 94 -11.34 -3.63 20.49
C ALA A 94 -10.96 -3.12 19.09
N GLU A 95 -9.92 -2.29 18.98
CA GLU A 95 -9.42 -1.75 17.72
C GLU A 95 -8.81 -2.86 16.85
N ALA A 96 -8.03 -3.75 17.46
CA ALA A 96 -7.47 -4.92 16.79
C ALA A 96 -8.57 -5.82 16.19
N ARG A 97 -9.63 -6.11 16.95
CA ARG A 97 -10.79 -6.87 16.45
C ARG A 97 -11.50 -6.16 15.30
N GLN A 98 -11.62 -4.83 15.36
CA GLN A 98 -12.24 -4.06 14.28
C GLN A 98 -11.42 -4.12 12.99
N VAL A 99 -10.08 -4.01 13.07
CA VAL A 99 -9.21 -4.14 11.89
C VAL A 99 -9.36 -5.53 11.25
N LEU A 100 -9.37 -6.59 12.04
CA LEU A 100 -9.57 -7.95 11.53
C LEU A 100 -10.96 -8.16 10.95
N ALA A 101 -12.01 -7.61 11.57
CA ALA A 101 -13.37 -7.68 11.03
C ALA A 101 -13.46 -7.01 9.65
N ARG A 102 -12.85 -5.83 9.48
CA ARG A 102 -12.78 -5.12 8.19
C ARG A 102 -11.99 -5.91 7.14
N LEU A 103 -10.89 -6.54 7.53
CA LEU A 103 -10.11 -7.43 6.65
C LEU A 103 -10.98 -8.59 6.14
N HIS A 104 -11.66 -9.30 7.05
CA HIS A 104 -12.52 -10.43 6.70
C HIS A 104 -13.76 -10.02 5.88
N ALA A 105 -14.25 -8.80 6.06
CA ALA A 105 -15.37 -8.25 5.31
C ALA A 105 -15.00 -7.69 3.92
N GLY A 106 -13.72 -7.67 3.54
CA GLY A 106 -13.28 -7.07 2.26
C GLY A 106 -13.37 -5.53 2.24
N GLU A 107 -13.31 -4.90 3.41
CA GLU A 107 -13.42 -3.45 3.60
C GLU A 107 -12.06 -2.73 3.61
N LEU A 108 -10.99 -3.45 3.29
CA LEU A 108 -9.63 -2.92 3.13
C LEU A 108 -9.20 -3.08 1.66
N ASP A 109 -8.26 -2.22 1.24
CA ASP A 109 -7.56 -2.29 -0.05
C ASP A 109 -6.15 -2.89 0.12
#